data_AF-A0A6B1GWM0-F1
#
_entry.id   AF-A0A6B1GWM0-F1
#
_cell.length_a   1.000
_cell.length_b   1.000
_cell.length_c   1.000
_cell.angle_alpha   90.00
_cell.angle_beta   90.00
_cell.angle_gamma   90.00
#
_symmetry.space_group_name_H-M   'P 1'
#
loop_
_entity.id
_entity.type
_entity.pdbx_description
1 polymer ?
#
loop_
_entity_poly.entity_id
_entity_poly.type
_entity_poly.pdbx_seq_one_letter_code
_entity_poly.pdbx_strand_id
1 'polypeptide(L)'
;MRIPIGIFAILVALCAVVLVLWTVDERPDSRGKDHPVHETMRQGGSAERHDAVLPWGFLYGGLSIVLFVAVMALGLRRGGRLPAGGRRALWSGLALYALVFALLVLSYRGYVEPGADRALFGSFPRPSAWMLYGIWPVPLLFALLYMWNFDRWVISEDEVAEFERLAVESKRERGRDDAGGEG
;
A
#
# COMPACT_ATOMS: atom_id res chain seq x y z
N MET A 1 16.68 -9.60 -11.78
CA MET A 1 16.20 -10.66 -10.86
C MET A 1 16.10 -10.21 -9.38
N ARG A 2 15.66 -8.99 -9.02
CA ARG A 2 15.70 -8.55 -7.59
C ARG A 2 14.38 -8.11 -6.95
N ILE A 3 13.34 -7.79 -7.72
CA ILE A 3 12.04 -7.34 -7.17
C ILE A 3 11.23 -8.49 -6.54
N PRO A 4 11.06 -9.67 -7.19
CA PRO A 4 10.28 -10.76 -6.58
C PRO A 4 10.85 -11.27 -5.26
N ILE A 5 12.19 -11.36 -5.17
CA ILE A 5 12.88 -11.72 -3.92
C ILE A 5 12.64 -10.66 -2.84
N GLY A 6 12.67 -9.37 -3.21
CA GLY A 6 12.33 -8.27 -2.30
C GLY A 6 10.89 -8.36 -1.77
N ILE A 7 9.92 -8.64 -2.65
CA ILE A 7 8.52 -8.85 -2.26
C ILE A 7 8.41 -10.03 -1.29
N PHE A 8 9.04 -11.16 -1.60
CA PHE A 8 9.05 -12.33 -0.71
C PHE A 8 9.65 -11.99 0.66
N ALA A 9 10.79 -11.28 0.70
CA ALA A 9 11.41 -10.86 1.95
C ALA A 9 10.50 -9.93 2.78
N ILE A 10 9.79 -9.00 2.13
CA ILE A 10 8.83 -8.11 2.80
C ILE A 10 7.65 -8.90 3.37
N LEU A 11 7.12 -9.87 2.62
CA LEU A 11 6.04 -10.74 3.10
C LEU A 11 6.48 -11.58 4.31
N VAL A 12 7.70 -12.15 4.26
CA VAL A 12 8.28 -12.85 5.41
C VAL A 12 8.43 -11.92 6.61
N ALA A 13 8.88 -10.68 6.40
CA ALA A 13 8.97 -9.68 7.47
C ALA A 13 7.60 -9.32 8.06
N LEU A 14 6.57 -9.16 7.24
CA LEU A 14 5.19 -8.93 7.72
C LEU A 14 4.69 -10.10 8.56
N CYS A 15 4.89 -11.33 8.10
CA CYS A 15 4.56 -12.53 8.89
C CYS A 15 5.31 -12.56 10.22
N ALA A 16 6.61 -12.23 10.22
CA ALA A 16 7.40 -12.17 11.44
C ALA A 16 6.86 -11.14 12.44
N VAL A 17 6.44 -9.95 11.97
CA VAL A 17 5.82 -8.93 12.83
C VAL A 17 4.53 -9.45 13.47
N VAL A 18 3.68 -10.15 12.70
CA VAL A 18 2.44 -10.75 13.22
C VAL A 18 2.75 -11.84 14.26
N LEU A 19 3.75 -12.69 14.01
CA LEU A 19 4.17 -13.73 14.97
C LEU A 19 4.69 -13.11 16.28
N VAL A 20 5.47 -12.02 16.20
CA VAL A 20 5.93 -11.31 17.40
C VAL A 20 4.75 -10.70 18.15
N LEU A 21 3.81 -10.08 17.45
CA LEU A 21 2.59 -9.53 18.07
C LEU A 21 1.76 -10.59 18.79
N TRP A 22 1.79 -11.85 18.34
CA TRP A 22 1.13 -12.95 19.04
C TRP A 22 1.80 -13.29 20.38
N THR A 23 3.09 -13.00 20.54
CA THR A 23 3.80 -13.21 21.81
C THR A 23 3.68 -12.03 22.79
N VAL A 24 3.11 -10.91 22.35
CA VAL A 24 2.90 -9.75 23.22
C VAL A 24 1.68 -9.99 24.09
N ASP A 25 1.87 -9.96 25.41
CA ASP A 25 0.78 -10.12 26.36
C ASP A 25 -0.32 -9.07 26.16
N GLU A 26 -1.58 -9.49 26.28
CA GLU A 26 -2.74 -8.60 26.24
C GLU A 26 -2.64 -7.62 27.43
N ARG A 27 -2.33 -6.36 27.14
CA ARG A 27 -2.22 -5.29 28.15
C ARG A 27 -3.57 -5.05 28.85
N PRO A 28 -3.58 -4.58 30.11
CA PRO A 28 -4.79 -4.09 30.76
C PRO A 28 -5.47 -3.04 29.86
N ASP A 29 -6.80 -3.05 29.82
CA ASP A 29 -7.61 -2.07 29.07
C ASP A 29 -7.45 -2.10 27.54
N SER A 30 -6.91 -3.18 27.01
CA SER A 30 -6.87 -3.49 25.57
C SER A 30 -8.27 -3.71 24.97
N ARG A 31 -9.22 -4.15 25.79
CA ARG A 31 -10.64 -4.27 25.44
C ARG A 31 -11.43 -3.01 25.78
N GLY A 32 -12.60 -2.86 25.16
CA GLY A 32 -13.50 -1.75 25.44
C GLY A 32 -13.95 -1.75 26.90
N LYS A 33 -13.60 -0.69 27.63
CA LYS A 33 -14.11 -0.43 28.99
C LYS A 33 -15.53 0.09 28.92
N ASP A 34 -16.33 -0.21 29.93
CA ASP A 34 -17.65 0.40 30.06
C ASP A 34 -17.51 1.91 30.32
N HIS A 35 -18.37 2.70 29.66
CA HIS A 35 -18.40 4.13 29.89
C HIS A 35 -19.13 4.43 31.21
N PRO A 36 -18.57 5.26 32.11
CA PRO A 36 -19.08 5.44 33.47
C PRO A 36 -20.51 6.00 33.53
N VAL A 37 -20.97 6.65 32.46
CA VAL A 37 -22.30 7.28 32.37
C VAL A 37 -23.24 6.53 31.42
N HIS A 38 -22.70 5.72 30.50
CA HIS A 38 -23.48 5.12 29.41
C HIS A 38 -23.11 3.64 29.29
N GLU A 39 -23.83 2.76 30.00
CA GLU A 39 -23.52 1.32 30.09
C GLU A 39 -23.50 0.60 28.73
N THR A 40 -24.20 1.12 27.72
CA THR A 40 -24.19 0.57 26.36
C THR A 40 -22.98 1.01 25.52
N MET A 41 -22.20 1.97 26.00
CA MET A 41 -21.05 2.52 25.28
C MET A 41 -19.74 1.92 25.81
N ARG A 42 -18.96 1.36 24.89
CA ARG A 42 -17.59 0.92 25.14
C ARG A 42 -16.63 2.04 24.80
N GLN A 43 -15.76 2.39 25.73
CA GLN A 43 -14.69 3.37 25.53
C GLN A 43 -13.33 2.69 25.47
N GLY A 44 -12.39 3.33 24.76
CA GLY A 44 -11.00 2.90 24.79
C GLY A 44 -10.40 3.06 26.19
N GLY A 45 -9.54 2.13 26.59
CA GLY A 45 -8.78 2.16 27.84
C GLY A 45 -7.77 3.31 28.02
N SER A 46 -6.76 3.08 28.86
CA SER A 46 -5.63 4.02 29.01
C SER A 46 -4.75 4.07 27.75
N ALA A 47 -3.88 5.08 27.65
CA ALA A 47 -2.90 5.24 26.59
C ALA A 47 -1.87 4.09 26.55
N GLU A 48 -1.54 3.56 27.74
CA GLU A 48 -0.53 2.54 28.01
C GLU A 48 -0.82 1.20 27.31
N ARG A 49 -2.07 1.00 26.85
CA ARG A 49 -2.46 -0.15 26.03
C ARG A 49 -1.76 -0.17 24.67
N HIS A 50 -1.30 0.98 24.18
CA HIS A 50 -0.67 1.10 22.86
C HIS A 50 0.84 1.05 22.90
N ASP A 51 1.51 1.30 24.02
CA ASP A 51 2.97 1.49 24.06
C ASP A 51 3.76 0.28 23.54
N ALA A 52 3.32 -0.93 23.90
CA ALA A 52 3.97 -2.16 23.45
C ALA A 52 3.67 -2.50 21.97
N VAL A 53 2.53 -2.05 21.44
CA VAL A 53 2.01 -2.46 20.12
C VAL A 53 2.29 -1.40 19.05
N LEU A 54 2.39 -0.12 19.43
CA LEU A 54 2.54 1.00 18.51
C LEU A 54 3.81 0.90 17.63
N PRO A 55 4.99 0.51 18.15
CA PRO A 55 6.18 0.31 17.31
C PRO A 55 5.99 -0.79 16.28
N TRP A 56 5.33 -1.89 16.66
CA TRP A 56 5.03 -3.00 15.75
C TRP A 56 3.97 -2.61 14.71
N GLY A 57 2.96 -1.85 15.11
CA GLY A 57 1.96 -1.28 14.18
C GLY A 57 2.59 -0.30 13.18
N PHE A 58 3.54 0.52 13.63
CA PHE A 58 4.32 1.40 12.75
C PHE A 58 5.15 0.58 11.75
N LEU A 59 5.85 -0.45 12.22
CA LEU A 59 6.65 -1.32 11.36
C LEU A 59 5.78 -2.08 10.35
N TYR A 60 4.66 -2.64 10.79
CA TYR A 60 3.70 -3.36 9.95
C TYR A 60 3.12 -2.46 8.86
N GLY A 61 2.65 -1.25 9.23
CA GLY A 61 2.12 -0.28 8.28
C GLY A 61 3.18 0.21 7.29
N GLY A 62 4.40 0.49 7.77
CA GLY A 62 5.53 0.86 6.91
C GLY A 62 5.89 -0.23 5.90
N LEU A 63 5.99 -1.49 6.35
CA LEU A 63 6.24 -2.64 5.47
C LEU A 63 5.10 -2.84 4.46
N SER A 64 3.85 -2.60 4.86
CA SER A 64 2.68 -2.70 3.97
C SER A 64 2.71 -1.65 2.86
N ILE A 65 3.12 -0.42 3.18
CA ILE A 65 3.31 0.65 2.19
C ILE A 65 4.45 0.29 1.21
N VAL A 66 5.58 -0.22 1.73
CA VAL A 66 6.69 -0.67 0.89
C VAL A 66 6.26 -1.82 -0.02
N LEU A 67 5.49 -2.79 0.50
CA LEU A 67 4.93 -3.90 -0.27
C LEU A 67 4.03 -3.40 -1.40
N PHE A 68 3.11 -2.48 -1.08
CA PHE A 68 2.21 -1.87 -2.06
C PHE A 68 2.98 -1.27 -3.24
N VAL A 69 3.99 -0.44 -2.94
CA VAL A 69 4.83 0.18 -3.98
C VAL A 69 5.68 -0.86 -4.72
N ALA A 70 6.17 -1.91 -4.04
CA ALA A 70 6.95 -2.97 -4.67
C ALA A 70 6.13 -3.79 -5.68
N VAL A 71 4.85 -4.07 -5.36
CA VAL A 71 3.93 -4.75 -6.28
C VAL A 71 3.60 -3.86 -7.47
N MET A 72 3.37 -2.56 -7.27
CA MET A 72 3.24 -1.62 -8.38
C MET A 72 4.50 -1.57 -9.26
N ALA A 73 5.69 -1.56 -8.64
CA ALA A 73 6.96 -1.60 -9.36
C ALA A 73 7.13 -2.88 -10.18
N LEU A 74 6.61 -4.01 -9.70
CA LEU A 74 6.59 -5.26 -10.46
C LEU A 74 5.71 -5.12 -11.72
N GLY A 75 4.52 -4.53 -11.59
CA GLY A 75 3.61 -4.30 -12.72
C GLY A 75 4.13 -3.31 -13.77
N LEU A 76 4.99 -2.37 -13.37
CA LEU A 76 5.62 -1.39 -14.26
C LEU A 76 6.95 -1.87 -14.89
N ARG A 77 7.38 -3.10 -14.60
CA ARG A 77 8.68 -3.60 -15.03
C ARG A 77 8.62 -4.17 -16.45
N ARG A 78 9.27 -3.49 -17.40
CA ARG A 78 9.46 -3.97 -18.79
C ARG A 78 10.90 -4.39 -19.06
N GLY A 79 11.09 -5.52 -19.74
CA GLY A 79 12.44 -6.03 -20.06
C GLY A 79 13.38 -6.16 -18.84
N GLY A 80 12.80 -6.34 -17.64
CA GLY A 80 13.54 -6.39 -16.39
C GLY A 80 13.93 -5.06 -15.75
N ARG A 81 13.57 -3.91 -16.34
CA ARG A 81 13.87 -2.56 -15.85
C ARG A 81 12.60 -1.72 -15.64
N LEU A 82 12.69 -0.72 -14.75
CA LEU A 82 11.65 0.28 -14.54
C LEU A 82 11.92 1.50 -15.43
N PRO A 83 10.91 2.07 -16.11
CA PRO A 83 11.03 3.35 -16.79
C PRO A 83 11.58 4.42 -15.83
N ALA A 84 12.50 5.29 -16.28
CA ALA A 84 13.13 6.29 -15.42
C ALA A 84 12.11 7.28 -14.81
N GLY A 85 11.02 7.58 -15.53
CA GLY A 85 9.88 8.35 -15.02
C GLY A 85 9.10 7.58 -13.94
N GLY A 86 8.70 6.35 -14.24
CA GLY A 86 7.98 5.48 -13.29
C GLY A 86 8.77 5.25 -12.00
N ARG A 87 10.08 5.01 -12.08
CA ARG A 87 10.93 4.85 -10.89
C ARG A 87 10.92 6.08 -10.00
N ARG A 88 11.07 7.28 -10.56
CA ARG A 88 11.05 8.53 -9.78
C ARG A 88 9.69 8.73 -9.11
N ALA A 89 8.61 8.50 -9.84
CA ALA A 89 7.26 8.69 -9.34
C ALA A 89 6.88 7.67 -8.24
N LEU A 90 7.34 6.42 -8.36
CA LEU A 90 7.18 5.42 -7.31
C LEU A 90 7.94 5.79 -6.03
N TRP A 91 9.19 6.28 -6.15
CA TRP A 91 9.97 6.71 -4.97
C TRP A 91 9.39 7.96 -4.31
N SER A 92 8.94 8.95 -5.09
CA SER A 92 8.28 10.14 -4.53
C SER A 92 6.95 9.79 -3.87
N GLY A 93 6.17 8.90 -4.50
CA GLY A 93 4.92 8.41 -3.92
C GLY A 93 5.15 7.60 -2.65
N LEU A 94 6.17 6.73 -2.62
CA LEU A 94 6.57 5.98 -1.42
C LEU A 94 6.96 6.92 -0.29
N ALA A 95 7.79 7.93 -0.57
CA ALA A 95 8.22 8.91 0.41
C ALA A 95 7.03 9.70 0.96
N LEU A 96 6.11 10.15 0.09
CA LEU A 96 4.89 10.84 0.49
C LEU A 96 3.99 9.95 1.36
N TYR A 97 3.74 8.71 0.95
CA TYR A 97 2.90 7.78 1.69
C TYR A 97 3.51 7.48 3.07
N ALA A 98 4.79 7.14 3.11
CA ALA A 98 5.51 6.89 4.36
C ALA A 98 5.51 8.11 5.28
N LEU A 99 5.69 9.33 4.74
CA LEU A 99 5.64 10.57 5.50
C LEU A 99 4.26 10.78 6.14
N VAL A 100 3.20 10.69 5.34
CA VAL A 100 1.82 10.87 5.83
C VAL A 100 1.46 9.82 6.88
N PHE A 101 1.88 8.57 6.68
CA PHE A 101 1.71 7.51 7.67
C PHE A 101 2.49 7.77 8.96
N ALA A 102 3.71 8.27 8.87
CA ALA A 102 4.48 8.67 10.05
C ALA A 102 3.81 9.83 10.79
N LEU A 103 3.30 10.84 10.08
CA LEU A 103 2.56 11.95 10.67
C LEU A 103 1.27 11.48 11.36
N LEU A 104 0.56 10.50 10.79
CA LEU A 104 -0.59 9.87 11.40
C LEU A 104 -0.20 9.21 12.73
N VAL A 105 0.83 8.36 12.74
CA VAL A 105 1.25 7.62 13.94
C VAL A 105 1.78 8.56 15.03
N LEU A 106 2.55 9.57 14.66
CA LEU A 106 3.04 10.59 15.60
C LEU A 106 1.89 11.42 16.19
N SER A 107 0.94 11.83 15.35
CA SER A 107 -0.26 12.55 15.81
C SER A 107 -1.13 11.69 16.71
N TYR A 108 -1.21 10.39 16.42
CA TYR A 108 -1.92 9.43 17.26
C TYR A 108 -1.27 9.27 18.63
N ARG A 109 0.06 9.12 18.68
CA ARG A 109 0.82 9.04 19.94
C ARG A 109 0.57 10.27 20.81
N GLY A 110 0.67 11.47 20.23
CA GLY A 110 0.39 12.70 20.98
C GLY A 110 -1.08 12.84 21.38
N TYR A 111 -2.02 12.27 20.62
CA TYR A 111 -3.46 12.35 20.92
C TYR A 111 -3.89 11.44 22.07
N VAL A 112 -3.23 10.29 22.27
CA VAL A 112 -3.58 9.35 23.34
C VAL A 112 -3.02 9.77 24.71
N GLU A 113 -2.04 10.66 24.75
CA GLU A 113 -1.44 11.13 26.01
C GLU A 113 -2.46 11.86 26.90
N PRO A 114 -2.42 11.65 28.24
CA PRO A 114 -3.26 12.40 29.17
C PRO A 114 -3.04 13.90 29.03
N GLY A 115 -4.13 14.67 28.90
CA GLY A 115 -4.07 16.13 28.75
C GLY A 115 -3.76 16.63 27.34
N ALA A 116 -3.67 15.74 26.34
CA ALA A 116 -3.45 16.12 24.95
C ALA A 116 -4.52 17.09 24.42
N ASP A 117 -4.08 18.04 23.60
CA ASP A 117 -4.96 18.92 22.84
C ASP A 117 -5.81 18.11 21.85
N ARG A 118 -7.13 18.16 22.03
CA ARG A 118 -8.12 17.47 21.19
C ARG A 118 -8.73 18.38 20.13
N ALA A 119 -8.04 19.48 19.78
CA ALA A 119 -8.44 20.36 18.70
C ALA A 119 -8.74 19.56 17.42
N LEU A 120 -9.86 19.93 16.79
CA LEU A 120 -10.29 19.33 15.53
C LEU A 120 -9.63 20.06 14.36
N PHE A 121 -9.26 19.27 13.35
CA PHE A 121 -8.81 19.75 12.05
C PHE A 121 -9.75 19.20 10.98
N GLY A 122 -10.44 20.09 10.26
CA GLY A 122 -11.44 19.68 9.27
C GLY A 122 -12.60 18.85 9.88
N SER A 123 -12.97 19.13 11.13
CA SER A 123 -14.00 18.40 11.90
C SER A 123 -13.58 17.04 12.46
N PHE A 124 -12.30 16.66 12.33
CA PHE A 124 -11.79 15.39 12.85
C PHE A 124 -10.64 15.61 13.85
N PRO A 125 -10.44 14.71 14.83
CA PRO A 125 -9.20 14.66 15.58
C PRO A 125 -7.99 14.54 14.63
N ARG A 126 -6.86 15.18 14.96
CA ARG A 126 -5.64 15.18 14.13
C ARG A 126 -5.27 13.81 13.52
N PRO A 127 -5.19 12.69 14.27
CA PRO A 127 -4.87 11.40 13.67
C PRO A 127 -5.92 10.92 12.65
N SER A 128 -7.21 11.14 12.92
CA SER A 128 -8.30 10.82 11.98
C SER A 128 -8.25 11.70 10.73
N ALA A 129 -7.83 12.95 10.87
CA ALA A 129 -7.63 13.85 9.74
C ALA A 129 -6.48 13.39 8.84
N TRP A 130 -5.35 12.92 9.40
CA TRP A 130 -4.29 12.30 8.59
C TRP A 130 -4.75 11.04 7.87
N MET A 131 -5.61 10.23 8.50
CA MET A 131 -6.20 9.07 7.84
C MET A 131 -7.04 9.49 6.62
N LEU A 132 -7.97 10.43 6.83
CA LEU A 132 -8.95 10.81 5.80
C LEU A 132 -8.36 11.71 4.71
N TYR A 133 -7.58 12.72 5.08
CA TYR A 133 -7.05 13.71 4.13
C TYR A 133 -5.63 13.41 3.68
N GLY A 134 -4.91 12.54 4.40
CA GLY A 134 -3.55 12.14 4.07
C GLY A 134 -3.51 10.76 3.42
N ILE A 135 -3.83 9.71 4.16
CA ILE A 135 -3.65 8.32 3.73
C ILE A 135 -4.58 7.98 2.57
N TRP A 136 -5.87 8.28 2.71
CA TRP A 136 -6.89 7.94 1.71
C TRP A 136 -6.60 8.46 0.28
N PRO A 137 -6.20 9.73 0.05
CA PRO A 137 -5.95 10.20 -1.31
C PRO A 137 -4.65 9.67 -1.93
N VAL A 138 -3.68 9.18 -1.16
CA VAL A 138 -2.38 8.77 -1.72
C VAL A 138 -2.50 7.61 -2.73
N PRO A 139 -3.23 6.51 -2.46
CA PRO A 139 -3.53 5.49 -3.48
C PRO A 139 -4.21 6.04 -4.73
N LEU A 140 -5.09 7.04 -4.58
CA LEU A 140 -5.73 7.71 -5.73
C LEU A 140 -4.71 8.45 -6.59
N LEU A 141 -3.74 9.13 -5.98
CA LEU A 141 -2.64 9.78 -6.71
C LEU A 141 -1.83 8.76 -7.51
N PHE A 142 -1.56 7.58 -6.96
CA PHE A 142 -0.89 6.50 -7.68
C PHE A 142 -1.72 6.00 -8.86
N ALA A 143 -3.03 5.82 -8.69
CA ALA A 143 -3.93 5.39 -9.76
C ALA A 143 -3.98 6.43 -10.90
N LEU A 144 -4.12 7.70 -10.56
CA LEU A 144 -4.12 8.80 -11.51
C LEU A 144 -2.80 8.91 -12.28
N LEU A 145 -1.68 8.84 -11.57
CA LEU A 145 -0.35 8.83 -12.17
C LEU A 145 -0.18 7.68 -13.16
N TYR A 146 -0.65 6.49 -12.78
CA TYR A 146 -0.62 5.30 -13.62
C TYR A 146 -1.49 5.47 -14.87
N MET A 147 -2.71 5.98 -14.71
CA MET A 147 -3.64 6.27 -15.80
C MET A 147 -3.04 7.27 -16.80
N TRP A 148 -2.50 8.41 -16.34
CA TRP A 148 -1.93 9.43 -17.23
C TRP A 148 -0.66 9.01 -17.96
N ASN A 149 0.06 8.02 -17.43
CA ASN A 149 1.30 7.52 -18.03
C ASN A 149 1.16 6.12 -18.59
N PHE A 150 -0.08 5.61 -18.74
CA PHE A 150 -0.35 4.24 -19.14
C PHE A 150 0.34 3.90 -20.47
N ASP A 151 0.18 4.76 -21.48
CA ASP A 151 0.75 4.56 -22.82
C ASP A 151 2.29 4.57 -22.83
N ARG A 152 2.89 5.23 -21.84
CA ARG A 152 4.35 5.33 -21.71
C ARG A 152 4.92 4.20 -20.85
N TRP A 153 4.20 3.79 -19.82
CA TRP A 153 4.72 2.93 -18.77
C TRP A 153 4.23 1.49 -18.86
N VAL A 154 3.07 1.24 -19.48
CA VAL A 154 2.37 -0.06 -19.46
C VAL A 154 2.25 -0.69 -20.84
N ILE A 155 1.67 -0.01 -21.82
CA ILE A 155 1.59 -0.48 -23.21
C ILE A 155 1.92 0.65 -24.18
N SER A 156 2.94 0.49 -25.03
CA SER A 156 3.27 1.53 -26.02
C SER A 156 2.56 1.25 -27.34
N GLU A 157 2.28 2.30 -28.12
CA GLU A 157 1.68 2.15 -29.46
C GLU A 157 2.47 1.19 -30.35
N ASP A 158 3.81 1.22 -30.26
CA ASP A 158 4.69 0.31 -30.99
C ASP A 158 4.49 -1.17 -30.58
N GLU A 159 4.26 -1.43 -29.29
CA GLU A 159 4.01 -2.80 -28.78
C GLU A 159 2.64 -3.30 -29.24
N VAL A 160 1.65 -2.41 -29.32
CA VAL A 160 0.32 -2.74 -29.86
C VAL A 160 0.44 -3.06 -31.35
N ALA A 161 1.13 -2.22 -32.13
CA ALA A 161 1.33 -2.43 -33.56
C ALA A 161 2.11 -3.72 -33.87
N GLU A 162 3.13 -4.02 -33.07
CA GLU A 162 3.86 -5.29 -33.16
C GLU A 162 2.99 -6.49 -32.81
N PHE A 163 2.19 -6.40 -31.74
CA PHE A 163 1.25 -7.44 -31.37
C PHE A 163 0.21 -7.70 -32.47
N GLU A 164 -0.35 -6.65 -33.07
CA GLU A 164 -1.29 -6.76 -34.18
C GLU A 164 -0.65 -7.41 -35.41
N ARG A 165 0.60 -7.04 -35.74
CA ARG A 165 1.37 -7.67 -36.82
C ARG A 165 1.53 -9.17 -36.59
N LEU A 166 1.97 -9.57 -35.40
CA LEU A 166 2.16 -10.98 -35.04
C LEU A 166 0.84 -11.76 -35.00
N ALA A 167 -0.25 -11.12 -34.57
CA ALA A 167 -1.58 -11.73 -34.57
C ALA A 167 -2.09 -12.01 -35.99
N VAL A 168 -1.83 -11.10 -36.95
CA VAL A 168 -2.18 -11.30 -38.36
C VAL A 168 -1.32 -12.42 -38.98
N GLU A 169 -0.02 -12.45 -38.69
CA GLU A 169 0.88 -13.50 -39.16
C GLU A 169 0.46 -14.89 -38.65
N SER A 170 0.19 -15.03 -37.35
CA SER A 170 -0.27 -16.30 -36.77
C SER A 170 -1.60 -16.79 -37.35
N LYS A 171 -2.54 -15.88 -37.63
CA LYS A 171 -3.80 -16.24 -38.31
C LYS A 171 -3.58 -16.74 -39.74
N ARG A 172 -2.62 -16.16 -40.47
CA ARG A 172 -2.26 -16.59 -41.83
C ARG A 172 -1.58 -17.96 -41.83
N GLU A 173 -0.69 -18.23 -40.88
CA GLU A 173 -0.05 -19.53 -40.73
C GLU A 173 -1.07 -20.63 -40.41
N ARG A 174 -1.97 -20.41 -39.45
CA ARG A 174 -3.04 -21.36 -39.13
C ARG A 174 -3.97 -21.63 -40.32
N GLY A 175 -4.39 -20.59 -41.04
CA GLY A 175 -5.24 -20.76 -42.22
C GLY A 175 -4.54 -21.47 -43.39
N ARG A 176 -3.20 -21.43 -43.45
CA ARG A 176 -2.40 -22.16 -44.44
C ARG A 176 -2.26 -23.63 -44.09
N ASP A 177 -2.10 -23.95 -42.81
CA ASP A 177 -2.05 -25.33 -42.32
C ASP A 177 -3.41 -26.03 -42.49
N ASP A 178 -4.51 -25.31 -42.27
CA ASP A 178 -5.87 -25.84 -42.49
C ASP A 178 -6.17 -26.09 -43.97
N ALA A 179 -5.63 -25.28 -44.89
CA ALA A 179 -5.80 -25.44 -46.34
C ALA A 179 -4.84 -26.46 -46.98
N GLY A 180 -3.77 -26.86 -46.28
CA GLY A 180 -2.78 -27.83 -46.76
C GLY A 180 -3.08 -29.29 -46.41
N GLY A 181 -4.12 -29.56 -45.60
CA GLY A 181 -4.49 -30.89 -45.12
C GLY A 181 -5.50 -31.67 -45.98
N GLU A 182 -6.02 -31.10 -47.08
CA GLU A 182 -7.01 -31.73 -47.96
C GLU A 182 -6.42 -32.36 -49.25
N GLY A 183 -5.10 -32.60 -49.30
CA GLY A 183 -4.40 -33.18 -50.45
C GLY A 183 -4.18 -34.68 -50.37
#